data_AF-A0A1F8GMT7-F1
#
_entry.id   AF-A0A1F8GMT7-F1
#
_cell.length_a   1.000
_cell.length_b   1.000
_cell.length_c   1.000
_cell.angle_alpha   90.00
_cell.angle_beta   90.00
_cell.angle_gamma   90.00
#
_symmetry.space_group_name_H-M   'P 1'
#
loop_
_entity.id
_entity.type
_entity.pdbx_description
1 polymer ?
#
loop_
_entity_poly.entity_id
_entity_poly.type
_entity_poly.pdbx_seq_one_letter_code
_entity_poly.pdbx_strand_id
1 'polypeptide(L)'
;MLNLFFFVLTAGVLILVLGVYYMEKRNLPAEAVLGRRNFWKKWALISLLFLPLNINGNVLTVFGSGVSDKDFYSAFSVYQRANNDVVSIFGGLWQESGRDVEVLAGLVGYQKAGRNASLMLGISGYQKAGDIAFQMFGINAFQEGFNSLLGGGISGYQKSYGDIGYRNLGSAVWLGLVGHQRGNLAGCTLGIVGFQNTNQRASTGAAVALYQRAGTSARSFAVFSQLKSPEDKPTEANKK
;
A
#
# COMPACT_ATOMS: atom_id res chain seq x y z
N MET A 1 15.82 -12.23 -19.53
CA MET A 1 15.15 -11.53 -20.66
C MET A 1 14.02 -10.62 -20.21
N LEU A 2 13.18 -11.01 -19.24
CA LEU A 2 12.03 -10.23 -18.79
C LEU A 2 12.38 -8.81 -18.27
N ASN A 3 13.45 -8.66 -17.49
CA ASN A 3 13.87 -7.34 -16.98
C ASN A 3 14.37 -6.40 -18.08
N LEU A 4 14.99 -6.95 -19.14
CA LEU A 4 15.42 -6.15 -20.28
C LEU A 4 14.21 -5.64 -21.07
N PHE A 5 13.17 -6.46 -21.21
CA PHE A 5 11.91 -6.02 -21.80
C PHE A 5 11.28 -4.86 -21.01
N PHE A 6 11.17 -4.99 -19.68
CA PHE A 6 10.65 -3.92 -18.83
C PHE A 6 11.50 -2.64 -18.89
N PHE A 7 12.82 -2.80 -18.93
CA PHE A 7 13.74 -1.68 -19.12
C PHE A 7 13.47 -0.94 -20.44
N VAL A 8 13.45 -1.65 -21.57
CA VAL A 8 13.23 -1.04 -22.89
C VAL A 8 11.87 -0.35 -22.95
N LEU A 9 10.83 -0.97 -22.38
CA LEU A 9 9.49 -0.40 -22.34
C LEU A 9 9.46 0.89 -21.51
N THR A 10 9.94 0.85 -20.26
CA THR A 10 9.87 2.01 -19.35
C THR A 10 10.76 3.15 -19.80
N ALA A 11 12.02 2.87 -20.14
CA ALA A 11 12.93 3.87 -20.67
C ALA A 11 12.44 4.42 -22.01
N GLY A 12 11.98 3.56 -22.93
CA GLY A 12 11.49 3.96 -24.24
C GLY A 12 10.28 4.89 -24.18
N VAL A 13 9.27 4.55 -23.36
CA VAL A 13 8.07 5.39 -23.17
C VAL A 13 8.46 6.74 -22.55
N LEU A 14 9.31 6.76 -21.53
CA LEU A 14 9.75 8.00 -20.90
C LEU A 14 10.52 8.90 -21.87
N ILE A 15 11.42 8.30 -22.67
CA ILE A 15 12.18 9.03 -23.70
C ILE A 15 11.24 9.69 -24.70
N LEU A 16 10.21 8.96 -25.12
CA LEU A 16 9.22 9.45 -26.08
C LEU A 16 8.39 10.60 -25.49
N VAL A 17 7.85 10.43 -24.28
CA VAL A 17 7.02 11.44 -23.61
C VAL A 17 7.79 12.72 -23.31
N LEU A 18 8.96 12.61 -22.68
CA LEU A 18 9.78 13.77 -22.34
C LEU A 18 10.38 14.42 -23.59
N GLY A 19 10.69 13.64 -24.63
CA GLY A 19 11.11 14.14 -25.93
C GLY A 19 10.04 15.02 -26.57
N VAL A 20 8.79 14.52 -26.66
CA VAL A 20 7.64 15.28 -27.18
C VAL A 20 7.38 16.54 -26.35
N TYR A 21 7.35 16.43 -25.02
CA TYR A 21 7.15 17.58 -24.12
C TYR A 21 8.23 18.66 -24.30
N TYR A 22 9.50 18.25 -24.44
CA TYR A 22 10.60 19.19 -24.66
C TYR A 22 10.48 19.91 -26.02
N MET A 23 10.03 19.21 -27.07
CA MET A 23 9.81 19.77 -28.39
C MET A 23 8.70 20.82 -28.39
N GLU A 24 7.57 20.50 -27.78
CA GLU A 24 6.39 21.38 -27.68
C GLU A 24 6.71 22.67 -26.94
N LYS A 25 7.42 22.59 -25.81
CA LYS A 25 7.72 23.77 -24.98
C LYS A 25 8.69 24.77 -25.63
N ARG A 26 9.49 24.35 -26.61
CA ARG A 26 10.55 25.20 -27.17
C ARG A 26 10.30 25.70 -28.60
N ASN A 27 9.17 25.33 -29.25
CA ASN A 27 8.91 25.66 -30.66
C ASN A 27 10.11 25.36 -31.57
N LEU A 28 10.91 24.34 -31.24
CA LEU A 28 12.14 24.05 -31.97
C LEU A 28 11.78 23.32 -33.27
N PRO A 29 12.29 23.76 -34.44
CA PRO A 29 12.22 22.95 -35.64
C PRO A 29 12.94 21.62 -35.39
N ALA A 30 12.42 20.52 -35.94
CA ALA A 30 12.93 19.16 -35.74
C ALA A 30 14.45 19.01 -35.99
N GLU A 31 15.02 19.92 -36.78
CA GLU A 31 16.42 19.95 -37.19
C GLU A 31 17.37 20.56 -36.13
N ALA A 32 16.89 21.44 -35.25
CA ALA A 32 17.69 22.07 -34.19
C ALA A 32 18.03 21.13 -33.02
N VAL A 33 17.43 19.94 -33.01
CA VAL A 33 17.57 18.90 -31.96
C VAL A 33 18.94 18.21 -32.01
N LEU A 34 19.65 18.30 -33.15
CA LEU A 34 20.93 17.61 -33.39
C LEU A 34 22.16 18.38 -32.89
N GLY A 35 22.05 19.08 -31.76
CA GLY A 35 23.18 19.38 -30.86
C GLY A 35 23.75 18.08 -30.27
N ARG A 36 24.33 17.26 -31.16
CA ARG A 36 24.32 15.79 -31.19
C ARG A 36 25.13 15.07 -30.12
N ARG A 37 25.77 15.74 -29.16
CA ARG A 37 26.61 15.05 -28.16
C ARG A 37 26.08 15.17 -26.74
N ASN A 38 25.53 16.32 -26.38
CA ASN A 38 25.02 16.54 -25.02
C ASN A 38 23.62 15.93 -24.84
N PHE A 39 22.81 15.87 -25.89
CA PHE A 39 21.51 15.21 -25.88
C PHE A 39 21.65 13.71 -25.55
N TRP A 40 22.39 12.96 -26.37
CA TRP A 40 22.57 11.52 -26.16
C TRP A 40 23.28 11.18 -24.85
N LYS A 41 24.22 12.01 -24.39
CA LYS A 41 24.82 11.84 -23.05
C LYS A 41 23.79 11.95 -21.92
N LYS A 42 22.93 12.97 -21.95
CA LYS A 42 21.88 13.16 -20.93
C LYS A 42 20.88 11.99 -20.96
N TRP A 43 20.49 11.55 -22.14
CA TRP A 43 19.56 10.42 -22.29
C TRP A 43 20.18 9.08 -21.90
N ALA A 44 21.46 8.87 -22.18
CA ALA A 44 22.18 7.69 -21.69
C ALA A 44 22.23 7.69 -20.16
N LEU A 45 22.52 8.83 -19.53
CA LEU A 45 22.48 8.96 -18.07
C LEU A 45 21.08 8.72 -17.49
N ILE A 46 20.04 9.28 -18.10
CA ILE A 46 18.65 9.01 -17.69
C ILE A 46 18.35 7.51 -17.82
N SER A 47 18.70 6.89 -18.94
CA SER A 47 18.47 5.47 -19.18
C SER A 47 19.17 4.60 -18.13
N LEU A 48 20.39 4.96 -17.70
CA LEU A 48 21.09 4.25 -16.64
C LEU A 48 20.30 4.23 -15.30
N LEU A 49 19.50 5.26 -15.00
CA LEU A 49 18.66 5.28 -13.80
C LEU A 49 17.50 4.27 -13.88
N PHE A 50 17.06 3.89 -15.08
CA PHE A 50 16.03 2.89 -15.30
C PHE A 50 16.59 1.47 -15.41
N LEU A 51 17.90 1.32 -15.53
CA LEU A 51 18.53 0.03 -15.73
C LEU A 51 18.34 -0.85 -14.47
N PRO A 52 17.73 -2.04 -14.58
CA PRO A 52 17.68 -3.00 -13.48
C PRO A 52 18.99 -3.79 -13.45
N LEU A 53 19.74 -3.64 -12.36
CA LEU A 53 20.96 -4.40 -12.10
C LEU A 53 20.61 -5.66 -11.31
N ASN A 54 20.87 -6.84 -11.90
CA ASN A 54 20.72 -8.11 -11.20
C ASN A 54 22.06 -8.53 -10.56
N ILE A 55 22.10 -8.61 -9.22
CA ILE A 55 23.27 -9.03 -8.46
C ILE A 55 22.85 -10.20 -7.56
N ASN A 56 23.33 -11.40 -7.87
CA ASN A 56 23.05 -12.62 -7.10
C ASN A 56 21.54 -12.88 -6.91
N GLY A 57 20.74 -12.60 -7.94
CA GLY A 57 19.28 -12.80 -7.92
C GLY A 57 18.49 -11.64 -7.30
N ASN A 58 19.14 -10.60 -6.78
CA ASN A 58 18.49 -9.36 -6.35
C ASN A 58 18.46 -8.36 -7.50
N VAL A 59 17.39 -7.55 -7.60
CA VAL A 59 17.29 -6.47 -8.59
C VAL A 59 17.40 -5.12 -7.90
N LEU A 60 18.29 -4.27 -8.41
CA LEU A 60 18.47 -2.90 -7.94
C LEU A 60 18.24 -1.94 -9.10
N THR A 61 17.45 -0.89 -8.87
CA THR A 61 17.22 0.16 -9.88
C THR A 61 16.86 1.48 -9.22
N VAL A 62 16.93 2.61 -9.93
CA VAL A 62 16.41 3.88 -9.41
C VAL A 62 14.95 4.04 -9.80
N PHE A 63 14.66 3.94 -11.10
CA PHE A 63 13.31 4.14 -11.68
C PHE A 63 12.82 2.95 -12.52
N GLY A 64 13.60 1.88 -12.60
CA GLY A 64 13.33 0.74 -13.46
C GLY A 64 12.19 -0.15 -12.98
N SER A 65 11.76 -1.05 -13.86
CA SER A 65 10.76 -2.08 -13.57
C SER A 65 11.33 -3.46 -13.81
N GLY A 66 10.82 -4.47 -13.11
CA GLY A 66 11.28 -5.84 -13.32
C GLY A 66 10.78 -6.85 -12.30
N VAL A 67 11.38 -8.04 -12.39
CA VAL A 67 11.14 -9.19 -11.52
C VAL A 67 12.46 -9.66 -10.93
N SER A 68 12.45 -9.95 -9.63
CA SER A 68 13.59 -10.46 -8.87
C SER A 68 13.31 -11.86 -8.32
N ASP A 69 14.30 -12.73 -8.38
CA ASP A 69 14.23 -14.08 -7.79
C ASP A 69 14.38 -14.05 -6.27
N LYS A 70 14.96 -12.97 -5.74
CA LYS A 70 15.13 -12.70 -4.31
C LYS A 70 14.47 -11.37 -3.98
N ASP A 71 15.25 -10.32 -3.77
CA ASP A 71 14.78 -9.00 -3.33
C ASP A 71 14.80 -7.97 -4.46
N PHE A 72 13.89 -7.00 -4.41
CA PHE A 72 13.85 -5.88 -5.36
C PHE A 72 13.97 -4.56 -4.62
N TYR A 73 15.00 -3.78 -4.95
CA TYR A 73 15.29 -2.48 -4.36
C TYR A 73 15.13 -1.37 -5.40
N SER A 74 14.32 -0.36 -5.08
CA SER A 74 14.14 0.79 -5.96
C SER A 74 14.06 2.13 -5.23
N ALA A 75 14.35 3.23 -5.93
CA ALA A 75 13.88 4.52 -5.46
C ALA A 75 12.39 4.66 -5.79
N PHE A 76 11.98 4.37 -7.02
CA PHE A 76 10.60 4.26 -7.45
C PHE A 76 10.49 3.23 -8.57
N SER A 77 9.33 2.59 -8.73
CA SER A 77 9.10 1.68 -9.86
C SER A 77 7.68 1.75 -10.40
N VAL A 78 7.52 1.66 -11.71
CA VAL A 78 6.19 1.43 -12.31
C VAL A 78 5.69 0.03 -11.95
N TYR A 79 6.56 -0.97 -12.10
CA TYR A 79 6.25 -2.37 -11.81
C TYR A 79 7.45 -3.08 -11.19
N GLN A 80 7.26 -3.63 -10.00
CA GLN A 80 8.25 -4.47 -9.35
C GLN A 80 7.61 -5.72 -8.73
N ARG A 81 8.26 -6.86 -8.95
CA ARG A 81 7.90 -8.13 -8.33
C ARG A 81 9.13 -8.82 -7.77
N ALA A 82 9.02 -9.40 -6.57
CA ALA A 82 10.09 -10.17 -5.96
C ALA A 82 9.55 -11.45 -5.29
N ASN A 83 10.33 -12.53 -5.26
CA ASN A 83 9.93 -13.71 -4.50
C ASN A 83 10.10 -13.53 -2.99
N ASN A 84 11.04 -12.67 -2.58
CA ASN A 84 11.28 -12.37 -1.18
C ASN A 84 10.74 -10.98 -0.85
N ASP A 85 11.59 -9.96 -0.74
CA ASP A 85 11.19 -8.64 -0.29
C ASP A 85 11.23 -7.60 -1.41
N VAL A 86 10.33 -6.63 -1.35
CA VAL A 86 10.34 -5.44 -2.21
C VAL A 86 10.52 -4.22 -1.32
N VAL A 87 11.56 -3.42 -1.57
CA VAL A 87 11.84 -2.21 -0.80
C VAL A 87 11.92 -1.03 -1.76
N SER A 88 11.16 0.02 -1.48
CA SER A 88 11.19 1.26 -2.27
C SER A 88 11.22 2.51 -1.40
N ILE A 89 11.90 3.55 -1.88
CA ILE A 89 12.02 4.82 -1.14
C ILE A 89 10.79 5.70 -1.37
N PHE A 90 10.35 5.83 -2.62
CA PHE A 90 9.29 6.74 -3.08
C PHE A 90 8.01 6.02 -3.55
N GLY A 91 7.99 4.69 -3.42
CA GLY A 91 6.85 3.85 -3.78
C GLY A 91 6.89 3.32 -5.20
N GLY A 92 5.71 3.10 -5.77
CA GLY A 92 5.55 2.51 -7.09
C GLY A 92 4.11 2.23 -7.44
N LEU A 93 3.83 2.10 -8.74
CA LEU A 93 2.45 1.92 -9.19
C LEU A 93 1.96 0.49 -8.96
N TRP A 94 2.84 -0.50 -9.12
CA TRP A 94 2.54 -1.92 -8.88
C TRP A 94 3.70 -2.61 -8.18
N GLN A 95 3.43 -3.20 -7.01
CA GLN A 95 4.42 -3.86 -6.18
C GLN A 95 3.89 -5.21 -5.68
N GLU A 96 4.62 -6.28 -5.95
CA GLU A 96 4.31 -7.63 -5.46
C GLU A 96 5.53 -8.28 -4.81
N SER A 97 5.36 -8.81 -3.61
CA SER A 97 6.39 -9.62 -2.97
C SER A 97 5.84 -10.92 -2.40
N GLY A 98 6.69 -11.95 -2.38
CA GLY A 98 6.35 -13.21 -1.70
C GLY A 98 6.44 -13.11 -0.18
N ARG A 99 7.16 -12.13 0.37
CA ARG A 99 7.28 -11.87 1.81
C ARG A 99 6.83 -10.45 2.15
N ASP A 100 7.72 -9.45 2.18
CA ASP A 100 7.35 -8.10 2.61
C ASP A 100 7.45 -7.09 1.48
N VAL A 101 6.59 -6.06 1.51
CA VAL A 101 6.76 -4.86 0.71
C VAL A 101 6.88 -3.67 1.65
N GLU A 102 8.00 -2.95 1.56
CA GLU A 102 8.29 -1.78 2.38
C GLU A 102 8.44 -0.53 1.52
N VAL A 103 7.70 0.51 1.88
CA VAL A 103 7.80 1.84 1.25
C VAL A 103 8.03 2.90 2.32
N LEU A 104 9.13 3.64 2.19
CA LEU A 104 9.46 4.70 3.14
C LEU A 104 8.51 5.90 2.97
N ALA A 105 8.47 6.49 1.78
CA ALA A 105 7.62 7.64 1.52
C ALA A 105 7.01 7.58 0.11
N GLY A 106 5.96 8.34 -0.15
CA GLY A 106 5.50 8.63 -1.51
C GLY A 106 4.20 7.95 -1.92
N LEU A 107 4.15 7.44 -3.15
CA LEU A 107 2.91 7.02 -3.80
C LEU A 107 2.95 5.53 -4.14
N VAL A 108 1.93 4.82 -3.68
CA VAL A 108 1.72 3.40 -3.93
C VAL A 108 0.39 3.21 -4.64
N GLY A 109 0.41 2.72 -5.88
CA GLY A 109 -0.82 2.38 -6.60
C GLY A 109 -1.44 1.10 -6.04
N TYR A 110 -0.72 0.00 -6.25
CA TYR A 110 -1.06 -1.34 -5.80
C TYR A 110 0.13 -1.99 -5.09
N GLN A 111 -0.11 -2.56 -3.92
CA GLN A 111 0.88 -3.27 -3.12
C GLN A 111 0.30 -4.58 -2.61
N LYS A 112 1.00 -5.69 -2.88
CA LYS A 112 0.65 -7.01 -2.35
C LYS A 112 1.89 -7.68 -1.76
N ALA A 113 1.79 -8.07 -0.50
CA ALA A 113 2.83 -8.79 0.22
C ALA A 113 2.31 -10.14 0.72
N GLY A 114 3.15 -11.17 0.70
CA GLY A 114 2.82 -12.47 1.31
C GLY A 114 2.71 -12.41 2.84
N ARG A 115 3.44 -11.49 3.48
CA ARG A 115 3.46 -11.26 4.92
C ARG A 115 3.10 -9.82 5.26
N ASN A 116 3.98 -8.84 5.10
CA ASN A 116 3.71 -7.45 5.51
C ASN A 116 3.77 -6.47 4.34
N ALA A 117 2.77 -5.59 4.24
CA ALA A 117 2.79 -4.44 3.33
C ALA A 117 2.83 -3.16 4.18
N SER A 118 3.95 -2.43 4.12
CA SER A 118 4.15 -1.19 4.88
C SER A 118 4.36 0.02 3.98
N LEU A 119 3.75 1.14 4.38
CA LEU A 119 4.00 2.48 3.85
C LEU A 119 4.18 3.43 5.04
N MET A 120 5.37 3.99 5.26
CA MET A 120 5.51 4.91 6.38
C MET A 120 4.79 6.23 6.10
N LEU A 121 5.10 6.93 5.01
CA LEU A 121 4.52 8.25 4.72
C LEU A 121 3.93 8.33 3.31
N GLY A 122 2.66 8.67 3.15
CA GLY A 122 2.16 9.12 1.84
C GLY A 122 0.78 8.63 1.44
N ILE A 123 0.64 8.18 0.20
CA ILE A 123 -0.65 7.86 -0.41
C ILE A 123 -0.62 6.44 -0.95
N SER A 124 -1.58 5.62 -0.54
CA SER A 124 -1.77 4.26 -1.05
C SER A 124 -3.17 4.07 -1.65
N GLY A 125 -3.22 3.50 -2.85
CA GLY A 125 -4.47 3.09 -3.49
C GLY A 125 -4.99 1.79 -2.91
N TYR A 126 -4.23 0.71 -3.08
CA TYR A 126 -4.61 -0.62 -2.60
C TYR A 126 -3.42 -1.31 -1.94
N GLN A 127 -3.58 -1.71 -0.68
CA GLN A 127 -2.58 -2.47 0.07
C GLN A 127 -3.16 -3.79 0.55
N LYS A 128 -2.50 -4.89 0.21
CA LYS A 128 -2.86 -6.24 0.67
C LYS A 128 -1.65 -6.94 1.29
N ALA A 129 -1.86 -7.53 2.44
CA ALA A 129 -0.86 -8.29 3.18
C ALA A 129 -1.44 -9.62 3.67
N GLY A 130 -0.58 -10.63 3.86
CA GLY A 130 -0.98 -11.87 4.53
C GLY A 130 -1.19 -11.67 6.03
N ASP A 131 -0.32 -10.89 6.66
CA ASP A 131 -0.35 -10.56 8.08
C ASP A 131 -0.69 -9.07 8.29
N ILE A 132 0.26 -8.15 8.11
CA ILE A 132 0.05 -6.74 8.45
C ILE A 132 0.04 -5.85 7.20
N ALA A 133 -1.09 -5.19 6.95
CA ALA A 133 -1.17 -4.03 6.06
C ALA A 133 -1.09 -2.76 6.92
N PHE A 134 0.06 -2.08 6.90
CA PHE A 134 0.36 -0.93 7.76
C PHE A 134 0.63 0.33 6.96
N GLN A 135 -0.03 1.42 7.34
CA GLN A 135 0.37 2.76 6.95
C GLN A 135 0.61 3.62 8.19
N MET A 136 1.80 4.22 8.32
CA MET A 136 2.08 5.04 9.50
C MET A 136 1.39 6.41 9.40
N PHE A 137 1.59 7.16 8.32
CA PHE A 137 0.91 8.43 8.08
C PHE A 137 0.46 8.60 6.63
N GLY A 138 -0.73 9.17 6.46
CA GLY A 138 -1.20 9.71 5.19
C GLY A 138 -2.59 9.22 4.79
N ILE A 139 -2.77 8.93 3.50
CA ILE A 139 -4.06 8.59 2.91
C ILE A 139 -3.99 7.18 2.33
N ASN A 140 -4.93 6.35 2.72
CA ASN A 140 -5.16 5.04 2.13
C ASN A 140 -6.58 4.97 1.56
N ALA A 141 -6.75 4.47 0.33
CA ALA A 141 -8.09 4.16 -0.18
C ALA A 141 -8.58 2.79 0.29
N PHE A 142 -7.76 1.74 0.19
CA PHE A 142 -8.09 0.38 0.65
C PHE A 142 -6.92 -0.36 1.33
N GLN A 143 -7.17 -0.99 2.49
CA GLN A 143 -6.27 -1.94 3.17
C GLN A 143 -6.94 -3.28 3.43
N GLU A 144 -6.19 -4.35 3.23
CA GLU A 144 -6.60 -5.71 3.57
C GLU A 144 -5.43 -6.51 4.15
N GLY A 145 -5.64 -7.12 5.32
CA GLY A 145 -4.67 -7.98 5.96
C GLY A 145 -5.28 -8.82 7.08
N PHE A 146 -4.47 -9.60 7.76
CA PHE A 146 -4.87 -10.16 9.05
C PHE A 146 -5.07 -9.01 10.06
N ASN A 147 -4.15 -8.06 10.04
CA ASN A 147 -4.22 -6.76 10.68
C ASN A 147 -4.14 -5.64 9.63
N SER A 148 -5.00 -4.63 9.75
CA SER A 148 -5.01 -3.44 8.89
C SER A 148 -4.91 -2.20 9.76
N LEU A 149 -3.76 -1.54 9.71
CA LEU A 149 -3.33 -0.56 10.70
C LEU A 149 -3.03 0.78 10.05
N LEU A 150 -3.62 1.85 10.58
CA LEU A 150 -3.29 3.23 10.24
C LEU A 150 -2.82 3.96 11.51
N GLY A 151 -1.61 4.50 11.50
CA GLY A 151 -1.16 5.39 12.56
C GLY A 151 -1.93 6.71 12.53
N GLY A 152 -1.72 7.51 11.49
CA GLY A 152 -2.29 8.84 11.35
C GLY A 152 -2.85 9.12 9.95
N GLY A 153 -4.04 9.70 9.84
CA GLY A 153 -4.52 10.30 8.59
C GLY A 153 -5.91 9.83 8.16
N ILE A 154 -6.06 9.41 6.91
CA ILE A 154 -7.35 9.10 6.29
C ILE A 154 -7.32 7.69 5.70
N SER A 155 -8.31 6.86 6.04
CA SER A 155 -8.54 5.58 5.38
C SER A 155 -9.95 5.50 4.81
N GLY A 156 -10.07 5.12 3.55
CA GLY A 156 -11.35 4.85 2.91
C GLY A 156 -11.98 3.57 3.47
N TYR A 157 -11.28 2.45 3.29
CA TYR A 157 -11.76 1.12 3.67
C TYR A 157 -10.65 0.26 4.28
N GLN A 158 -10.92 -0.33 5.44
CA GLN A 158 -10.03 -1.31 6.07
C GLN A 158 -10.75 -2.64 6.26
N LYS A 159 -10.11 -3.73 5.80
CA LYS A 159 -10.55 -5.10 6.04
C LYS A 159 -9.51 -5.85 6.86
N SER A 160 -9.93 -6.47 7.94
CA SER A 160 -9.11 -7.38 8.72
C SER A 160 -9.77 -8.75 8.82
N TYR A 161 -8.95 -9.80 8.87
CA TYR A 161 -9.41 -11.18 9.09
C TYR A 161 -8.93 -11.77 10.42
N GLY A 162 -8.12 -11.03 11.19
CA GLY A 162 -7.55 -11.49 12.46
C GLY A 162 -8.62 -11.91 13.47
N ASP A 163 -8.44 -13.05 14.14
CA ASP A 163 -9.33 -13.58 15.18
C ASP A 163 -8.79 -13.31 16.61
N ILE A 164 -9.67 -13.33 17.62
CA ILE A 164 -9.38 -13.04 19.04
C ILE A 164 -8.30 -13.96 19.63
N GLY A 165 -8.18 -15.21 19.15
CA GLY A 165 -7.24 -16.20 19.70
C GLY A 165 -5.75 -15.83 19.59
N TYR A 166 -5.38 -14.88 18.74
CA TYR A 166 -3.98 -14.60 18.37
C TYR A 166 -3.46 -13.21 18.79
N ARG A 167 -4.07 -12.53 19.78
CA ARG A 167 -3.65 -11.17 20.23
C ARG A 167 -3.62 -10.14 19.07
N ASN A 168 -4.63 -10.17 18.21
CA ASN A 168 -4.67 -9.29 17.03
C ASN A 168 -5.29 -7.92 17.30
N LEU A 169 -4.87 -6.93 16.52
CA LEU A 169 -5.40 -5.57 16.54
C LEU A 169 -6.59 -5.41 15.59
N GLY A 170 -6.71 -6.26 14.56
CA GLY A 170 -7.75 -6.18 13.54
C GLY A 170 -7.60 -4.94 12.68
N SER A 171 -8.70 -4.21 12.46
CA SER A 171 -8.69 -2.92 11.77
C SER A 171 -8.55 -1.79 12.79
N ALA A 172 -7.39 -1.16 12.88
CA ALA A 172 -7.14 -0.13 13.89
C ALA A 172 -6.63 1.17 13.28
N VAL A 173 -7.20 2.29 13.75
CA VAL A 173 -6.73 3.64 13.45
C VAL A 173 -6.41 4.37 14.74
N TRP A 174 -5.23 4.98 14.82
CA TRP A 174 -4.81 5.66 16.04
C TRP A 174 -5.29 7.11 16.03
N LEU A 175 -5.02 7.85 14.96
CA LEU A 175 -5.46 9.23 14.78
C LEU A 175 -5.98 9.44 13.36
N GLY A 176 -7.27 9.69 13.16
CA GLY A 176 -7.72 9.97 11.81
C GLY A 176 -9.20 9.88 11.49
N LEU A 177 -9.47 9.92 10.19
CA LEU A 177 -10.77 9.74 9.59
C LEU A 177 -10.83 8.39 8.88
N VAL A 178 -11.87 7.62 9.15
CA VAL A 178 -12.05 6.30 8.56
C VAL A 178 -13.43 6.18 7.96
N GLY A 179 -13.52 5.84 6.68
CA GLY A 179 -14.81 5.61 6.02
C GLY A 179 -15.48 4.35 6.56
N HIS A 180 -14.81 3.21 6.42
CA HIS A 180 -15.37 1.90 6.78
C HIS A 180 -14.30 0.94 7.30
N GLN A 181 -14.61 0.26 8.40
CA GLN A 181 -13.80 -0.82 8.96
C GLN A 181 -14.62 -2.12 9.00
N ARG A 182 -14.03 -3.23 8.55
CA ARG A 182 -14.65 -4.55 8.59
C ARG A 182 -13.68 -5.61 9.11
N GLY A 183 -14.15 -6.51 9.96
CA GLY A 183 -13.36 -7.65 10.43
C GLY A 183 -13.92 -8.29 11.68
N ASN A 184 -13.07 -8.92 12.50
CA ASN A 184 -13.51 -9.37 13.82
C ASN A 184 -13.39 -8.26 14.88
N LEU A 185 -12.36 -7.43 14.74
CA LEU A 185 -12.04 -6.31 15.63
C LEU A 185 -11.88 -5.03 14.81
N ALA A 186 -12.49 -3.94 15.27
CA ALA A 186 -12.27 -2.60 14.73
C ALA A 186 -12.09 -1.56 15.84
N GLY A 187 -11.15 -0.64 15.62
CA GLY A 187 -10.76 0.38 16.58
C GLY A 187 -10.48 1.71 15.93
N CYS A 188 -10.92 2.79 16.57
CA CYS A 188 -10.43 4.14 16.31
C CYS A 188 -10.15 4.85 17.64
N THR A 189 -8.90 5.27 17.87
CA THR A 189 -8.51 5.87 19.14
C THR A 189 -8.88 7.35 19.19
N LEU A 190 -8.44 8.13 18.21
CA LEU A 190 -8.72 9.56 18.08
C LEU A 190 -9.26 9.87 16.67
N GLY A 191 -10.40 10.55 16.59
CA GLY A 191 -10.94 11.05 15.32
C GLY A 191 -12.37 10.59 15.01
N ILE A 192 -12.64 10.24 13.75
CA ILE A 192 -14.00 9.96 13.27
C ILE A 192 -14.01 8.68 12.44
N VAL A 193 -15.01 7.82 12.67
CA VAL A 193 -15.28 6.64 11.85
C VAL A 193 -16.70 6.71 11.30
N GLY A 194 -16.85 6.49 10.00
CA GLY A 194 -18.16 6.33 9.39
C GLY A 194 -18.83 5.05 9.87
N PHE A 195 -18.26 3.90 9.50
CA PHE A 195 -18.87 2.59 9.77
C PHE A 195 -17.86 1.60 10.36
N GLN A 196 -18.20 0.96 11.48
CA GLN A 196 -17.47 -0.18 12.02
C GLN A 196 -18.37 -1.42 11.95
N ASN A 197 -18.00 -2.40 11.11
CA ASN A 197 -18.74 -3.65 10.93
C ASN A 197 -17.90 -4.84 11.38
N THR A 198 -18.12 -5.28 12.60
CA THR A 198 -17.30 -6.32 13.20
C THR A 198 -18.09 -7.53 13.62
N ASN A 199 -17.45 -8.69 13.62
CA ASN A 199 -18.06 -9.91 14.14
C ASN A 199 -18.06 -9.91 15.68
N GLN A 200 -17.03 -9.35 16.33
CA GLN A 200 -16.81 -9.54 17.76
C GLN A 200 -16.70 -8.23 18.55
N ARG A 201 -15.93 -7.24 18.08
CA ARG A 201 -15.74 -5.99 18.84
C ARG A 201 -15.51 -4.77 17.95
N ALA A 202 -16.26 -3.72 18.22
CA ALA A 202 -16.01 -2.38 17.71
C ALA A 202 -15.68 -1.45 18.89
N SER A 203 -14.68 -0.59 18.73
CA SER A 203 -14.29 0.37 19.76
C SER A 203 -13.93 1.74 19.19
N THR A 204 -14.33 2.77 19.91
CA THR A 204 -13.93 4.16 19.75
C THR A 204 -13.38 4.69 21.07
N GLY A 205 -12.19 5.30 21.04
CA GLY A 205 -11.59 6.02 22.16
C GLY A 205 -12.12 7.45 22.23
N ALA A 206 -11.22 8.45 22.26
CA ALA A 206 -11.57 9.86 22.02
C ALA A 206 -11.92 10.11 20.54
N ALA A 207 -12.94 9.40 20.08
CA ALA A 207 -13.41 9.37 18.71
C ALA A 207 -14.93 9.25 18.64
N VAL A 208 -15.48 9.58 17.48
CA VAL A 208 -16.90 9.45 17.16
C VAL A 208 -17.05 8.40 16.06
N ALA A 209 -17.92 7.41 16.25
CA ALA A 209 -18.38 6.52 15.18
C ALA A 209 -19.81 6.87 14.79
N LEU A 210 -20.08 7.08 13.51
CA LEU A 210 -21.44 7.33 13.03
C LEU A 210 -22.30 6.06 13.12
N TYR A 211 -21.68 4.90 12.91
CA TYR A 211 -22.30 3.60 13.12
C TYR A 211 -21.29 2.53 13.55
N GLN A 212 -21.66 1.73 14.54
CA GLN A 212 -20.91 0.57 15.04
C GLN A 212 -21.81 -0.67 15.05
N ARG A 213 -21.27 -1.80 14.61
CA ARG A 213 -21.85 -3.13 14.76
C ARG A 213 -20.79 -4.12 15.22
N ALA A 214 -21.15 -4.92 16.21
CA ALA A 214 -20.37 -6.04 16.72
C ALA A 214 -21.31 -7.25 16.87
N GLY A 215 -21.21 -8.20 15.93
CA GLY A 215 -22.11 -9.36 15.86
C GLY A 215 -23.56 -8.94 15.62
N THR A 216 -24.44 -9.30 16.56
CA THR A 216 -25.86 -8.93 16.56
C THR A 216 -26.13 -7.55 17.18
N SER A 217 -25.14 -6.96 17.87
CA SER A 217 -25.29 -5.67 18.52
C SER A 217 -24.92 -4.53 17.57
N ALA A 218 -25.70 -3.45 17.57
CA ALA A 218 -25.43 -2.26 16.78
C ALA A 218 -25.74 -0.97 17.55
N ARG A 219 -25.07 0.13 17.17
CA ARG A 219 -25.24 1.47 17.73
C ARG A 219 -24.96 2.53 16.67
N SER A 220 -25.76 3.59 16.65
CA SER A 220 -25.50 4.79 15.85
C SER A 220 -24.95 5.90 16.75
N PHE A 221 -24.11 6.79 16.20
CA PHE A 221 -23.57 7.97 16.88
C PHE A 221 -22.92 7.65 18.24
N ALA A 222 -21.80 6.94 18.20
CA ALA A 222 -21.11 6.44 19.38
C ALA A 222 -19.85 7.25 19.68
N VAL A 223 -19.76 7.80 20.88
CA VAL A 223 -18.61 8.57 21.38
C VAL A 223 -18.03 7.83 22.58
N PHE A 224 -16.70 7.66 22.67
CA PHE A 224 -16.06 6.91 23.76
C PHE A 224 -16.72 5.55 24.01
N SER A 225 -16.90 4.78 22.95
CA SER A 225 -17.79 3.62 22.94
C SER A 225 -17.05 2.32 22.74
N GLN A 226 -17.48 1.30 23.48
CA GLN A 226 -17.07 -0.06 23.24
C GLN A 226 -18.31 -0.94 23.05
N LEU A 227 -18.36 -1.64 21.93
CA LEU A 227 -19.41 -2.60 21.61
C LEU A 227 -18.78 -3.97 21.41
N LYS A 228 -19.30 -4.98 22.10
CA LYS A 228 -18.90 -6.38 21.96
C LYS A 228 -20.10 -7.18 21.50
N SER A 229 -19.88 -8.20 20.68
CA SER A 229 -20.91 -9.20 20.44
C SER A 229 -21.26 -9.86 21.77
N PRO A 230 -22.55 -10.03 22.11
CA PRO A 230 -22.91 -10.96 23.16
C PRO A 230 -22.28 -12.31 22.81
N GLU A 231 -21.63 -12.96 23.79
CA GLU A 231 -21.16 -14.32 23.61
C GLU A 231 -22.32 -15.14 23.06
N ASP A 232 -22.13 -15.80 21.91
CA ASP A 232 -22.93 -16.97 21.63
C ASP A 232 -22.63 -17.92 22.78
N LYS A 233 -23.56 -18.02 23.73
CA LYS A 233 -23.47 -19.01 24.80
C LYS A 233 -23.12 -20.33 24.12
N PRO A 234 -22.10 -21.08 24.60
CA PRO A 234 -21.89 -22.42 24.08
C PRO A 234 -23.22 -23.14 24.19
N THR A 235 -23.70 -23.70 23.08
CA THR A 235 -24.92 -24.49 23.05
C THR A 235 -24.78 -25.59 24.09
N GLU A 236 -25.34 -25.38 25.29
CA GLU A 236 -25.55 -26.43 26.29
C GLU A 236 -26.63 -27.37 25.76
N ALA A 237 -26.28 -28.15 24.74
CA ALA A 237 -27.11 -29.21 24.20
C ALA A 237 -26.22 -30.34 23.67
N ASN A 238 -25.40 -30.89 24.57
CA ASN A 238 -25.02 -32.30 24.58
C ASN A 238 -24.56 -32.67 26.00
N LYS A 239 -25.48 -32.49 26.95
CA LYS A 239 -25.55 -33.32 28.15
C LYS A 239 -26.86 -34.07 28.08
N LYS A 240 -26.85 -35.22 27.41
CA LYS A 240 -27.66 -36.40 27.70
C LYS A 240 -26.98 -37.61 27.07
#